data_AF-A0A9W9YBF0-F1
#
_entry.id   AF-A0A9W9YBF0-F1
#
_cell.length_a   1.000
_cell.length_b   1.000
_cell.length_c   1.000
_cell.angle_alpha   90.00
_cell.angle_beta   90.00
_cell.angle_gamma   90.00
#
_symmetry.space_group_name_H-M   'P 1'
#
loop_
_entity.id
_entity.type
_entity.pdbx_description
1 polymer ?
#
loop_
_entity_poly.entity_id
_entity_poly.type
_entity_poly.pdbx_seq_one_letter_code
_entity_poly.pdbx_strand_id
1 'polypeptide(L)'
;ISVLVEGSSSSHVKSFQNYRKSKGKECKGRVSKSDRAKKRKEDVVINIGLLEWKKDNGGLKPKRGKKLALRTSPLVTYSVLRKDAEERWKNFHSNLYNSKESYRLLYEDGTRALFLPGSQTEIFTLKRYQEEIRKDFKRITLFLCTEHDLMKISRTG
;
A
#
# COMPACT_ATOMS: atom_id res chain seq x y z
N ILE A 1 21.03 -35.47 -61.84
CA ILE A 1 20.32 -35.55 -60.54
C ILE A 1 20.93 -34.48 -59.65
N SER A 2 20.16 -33.45 -59.34
CA SER A 2 20.54 -32.33 -58.46
C SER A 2 20.52 -32.77 -57.00
N VAL A 3 21.52 -32.42 -56.19
CA VAL A 3 21.29 -32.11 -54.77
C VAL A 3 22.29 -31.04 -54.32
N LEU A 4 21.74 -29.87 -54.01
CA LEU A 4 22.38 -28.74 -53.35
C LEU A 4 22.08 -28.91 -51.85
N VAL A 5 23.11 -28.94 -51.00
CA VAL A 5 22.93 -29.00 -49.54
C VAL A 5 23.18 -27.61 -48.97
N GLU A 6 22.10 -26.95 -48.56
CA GLU A 6 22.12 -25.81 -47.64
C GLU A 6 22.02 -26.28 -46.17
N GLY A 7 22.59 -25.50 -45.25
CA GLY A 7 22.36 -25.57 -43.80
C GLY A 7 23.45 -24.81 -43.04
N SER A 8 23.31 -23.51 -42.72
CA SER A 8 22.59 -22.95 -41.55
C SER A 8 22.76 -23.79 -40.28
N SER A 9 23.19 -23.30 -39.11
CA SER A 9 23.18 -21.94 -38.57
C SER A 9 24.22 -21.82 -37.43
N SER A 10 25.09 -20.82 -37.50
CA SER A 10 25.86 -20.37 -36.34
C SER A 10 24.89 -19.67 -35.39
N SER A 11 24.56 -20.29 -34.27
CA SER A 11 23.76 -19.69 -33.20
C SER A 11 24.48 -18.47 -32.61
N HIS A 12 24.27 -17.31 -33.24
CA HIS A 12 24.77 -16.03 -32.77
C HIS A 12 23.96 -15.63 -31.52
N VAL A 13 24.37 -16.14 -30.37
CA VAL A 13 23.85 -15.72 -29.07
C VAL A 13 24.17 -14.24 -28.92
N LYS A 14 23.16 -13.39 -29.10
CA LYS A 14 23.29 -11.94 -28.94
C LYS A 14 23.78 -11.67 -27.52
N SER A 15 24.93 -11.01 -27.40
CA SER A 15 25.53 -10.60 -26.12
C SER A 15 24.51 -9.94 -25.19
N PHE A 16 24.63 -10.21 -23.89
CA PHE A 16 23.82 -9.63 -22.80
C PHE A 16 23.64 -8.11 -22.91
N GLN A 17 24.60 -7.38 -23.50
CA GLN A 17 24.49 -5.94 -23.74
C GLN A 17 23.34 -5.57 -24.68
N ASN A 18 23.08 -6.38 -25.72
CA ASN A 18 21.98 -6.14 -26.66
C ASN A 18 20.61 -6.45 -26.03
N TYR A 19 20.54 -7.46 -25.15
CA TYR A 19 19.33 -7.77 -24.38
C TYR A 19 18.97 -6.64 -23.40
N ARG A 20 19.96 -6.05 -22.71
CA ARG A 20 19.75 -4.92 -21.79
C ARG A 20 19.22 -3.68 -22.51
N LYS A 21 19.71 -3.41 -23.73
CA LYS A 21 19.29 -2.26 -24.55
C LYS A 21 17.86 -2.40 -25.08
N SER A 22 17.36 -3.61 -25.34
CA SER A 22 15.98 -3.81 -25.84
C SER A 22 14.94 -3.71 -24.73
N LYS A 23 15.21 -4.26 -23.54
CA LYS A 23 14.29 -4.19 -22.39
C LYS A 23 14.15 -2.79 -21.78
N GLY A 24 15.14 -1.91 -21.95
CA GLY A 24 15.09 -0.53 -21.45
C GLY A 24 14.11 0.38 -22.20
N LYS A 25 13.76 0.06 -23.46
CA LYS A 25 12.85 0.87 -24.28
C LYS A 25 11.37 0.56 -24.02
N GLU A 26 11.03 -0.68 -23.65
CA GLU A 26 9.64 -1.09 -23.44
C GLU A 26 9.02 -0.55 -22.13
N CYS A 27 9.84 -0.26 -21.10
CA CYS A 27 9.36 0.34 -19.85
C CYS A 27 9.01 1.83 -19.96
N LYS A 28 9.54 2.56 -20.95
CA LYS A 28 9.29 4.01 -21.06
C LYS A 28 7.94 4.33 -21.71
N GLY A 29 7.39 3.43 -22.53
CA GLY A 29 6.10 3.65 -23.21
C GLY A 29 4.86 3.45 -22.34
N ARG A 30 4.97 2.75 -21.21
CA ARG A 30 3.82 2.42 -20.33
C ARG A 30 3.65 3.37 -19.14
N VAL A 31 4.52 4.37 -18.99
CA VAL A 31 4.43 5.39 -17.94
C VAL A 31 4.12 6.74 -18.61
N SER A 32 3.06 6.79 -19.39
CA SER A 32 2.40 8.05 -19.71
C SER A 32 1.85 8.60 -18.39
N LYS A 33 2.60 9.54 -17.82
CA LYS A 33 2.14 10.39 -16.73
C LYS A 33 0.82 11.01 -17.18
N SER A 34 -0.29 10.60 -16.55
CA SER A 34 -1.54 11.31 -16.73
C SER A 34 -1.38 12.67 -16.04
N ASP A 35 -1.36 13.72 -16.86
CA ASP A 35 -1.45 15.11 -16.44
C ASP A 35 -2.76 15.34 -15.68
N ARG A 36 -2.72 15.11 -14.37
CA ARG A 36 -3.65 15.69 -13.40
C ARG A 36 -2.88 16.67 -12.52
N ALA A 37 -2.28 17.65 -13.17
CA ALA A 37 -1.70 18.84 -12.57
C ALA A 37 -2.80 19.76 -12.02
N LYS A 38 -3.48 19.33 -10.96
CA LYS A 38 -4.21 20.23 -10.06
C LYS A 38 -3.31 20.53 -8.87
N LYS A 39 -2.46 21.56 -9.00
CA LYS A 39 -1.79 22.31 -7.90
C LYS A 39 -1.66 21.50 -6.59
N ARG A 40 -0.91 20.39 -6.62
CA ARG A 40 -0.85 19.48 -5.47
C ARG A 40 0.21 19.98 -4.53
N LYS A 41 -0.20 20.38 -3.32
CA LYS A 41 0.68 20.26 -2.14
C LYS A 41 1.30 18.87 -2.23
N GLU A 42 2.63 18.79 -2.21
CA GLU A 42 3.40 17.58 -2.51
C GLU A 42 2.75 16.35 -1.89
N ASP A 43 2.25 15.43 -2.75
CA ASP A 43 1.61 14.22 -2.25
C ASP A 43 2.66 13.39 -1.52
N VAL A 44 2.28 12.88 -0.36
CA VAL A 44 3.11 12.04 0.50
C VAL A 44 2.73 10.58 0.31
N VAL A 45 3.67 9.69 0.61
CA VAL A 45 3.45 8.23 0.55
C VAL A 45 3.57 7.67 1.96
N ILE A 46 2.54 6.93 2.38
CA ILE A 46 2.48 6.20 3.65
C ILE A 46 2.25 4.72 3.40
N ASN A 47 2.48 3.87 4.40
CA ASN A 47 2.19 2.44 4.31
C ASN A 47 0.89 2.08 5.03
N ILE A 48 0.14 1.15 4.45
CA ILE A 48 -1.12 0.63 4.96
C ILE A 48 -1.05 -0.88 5.04
N GLY A 49 -1.18 -1.43 6.23
CA GLY A 49 -1.32 -2.88 6.46
C GLY A 49 -2.74 -3.29 6.78
N LEU A 50 -2.92 -4.58 7.07
CA LEU A 50 -4.15 -5.13 7.64
C LEU A 50 -3.84 -5.73 9.02
N LEU A 51 -4.66 -5.42 10.01
CA LEU A 51 -4.68 -6.04 11.33
C LEU A 51 -5.80 -7.08 11.38
N GLU A 52 -5.45 -8.29 11.82
CA GLU A 52 -6.36 -9.43 11.94
C GLU A 52 -6.24 -9.99 13.37
N TRP A 53 -7.36 -10.40 13.96
CA TRP A 53 -7.34 -11.03 15.28
C TRP A 53 -6.85 -12.47 15.17
N LYS A 54 -5.75 -12.79 15.85
CA LYS A 54 -5.27 -14.17 15.97
C LYS A 54 -5.62 -14.75 17.33
N LYS A 55 -6.39 -15.84 17.32
CA LYS A 55 -6.75 -16.59 18.53
C LYS A 55 -5.53 -17.11 19.27
N ASP A 56 -4.52 -17.60 18.53
CA ASP A 56 -3.32 -18.21 19.10
C ASP A 56 -2.50 -17.26 19.99
N ASN A 57 -2.53 -15.96 19.67
CA ASN A 57 -1.75 -14.94 20.36
C ASN A 57 -2.61 -14.02 21.25
N GLY A 58 -3.93 -14.25 21.31
CA GLY A 58 -4.86 -13.41 22.08
C GLY A 58 -4.85 -11.93 21.71
N GLY A 59 -4.57 -11.56 20.45
CA GLY A 59 -4.40 -10.16 20.07
C GLY A 59 -4.48 -9.87 18.57
N LEU A 60 -4.68 -8.58 18.22
CA LEU A 60 -4.52 -8.11 16.85
C LEU A 60 -3.05 -8.22 16.43
N LYS A 61 -2.81 -8.82 15.27
CA LYS A 61 -1.48 -8.85 14.67
C LYS A 61 -1.54 -8.38 13.22
N PRO A 62 -0.53 -7.63 12.76
CA PRO A 62 -0.46 -7.20 11.38
C PRO A 62 -0.24 -8.42 10.48
N LYS A 63 -1.00 -8.52 9.39
CA LYS A 63 -0.87 -9.60 8.42
C LYS A 63 0.45 -9.47 7.66
N ARG A 64 1.39 -10.37 7.93
CA ARG A 64 2.75 -10.34 7.34
C ARG A 64 2.68 -10.38 5.82
N GLY A 65 3.50 -9.56 5.17
CA GLY A 65 3.58 -9.48 3.70
C GLY A 65 2.39 -8.79 3.03
N LYS A 66 1.45 -8.23 3.79
CA LYS A 66 0.28 -7.51 3.28
C LYS A 66 0.34 -6.05 3.73
N LYS A 67 1.30 -5.31 3.16
CA LYS A 67 1.43 -3.85 3.32
C LYS A 67 1.40 -3.20 1.93
N LEU A 68 0.72 -2.07 1.81
CA LEU A 68 0.53 -1.31 0.58
C LEU A 68 0.95 0.14 0.78
N ALA A 69 1.66 0.71 -0.19
CA ALA A 69 1.96 2.13 -0.20
C ALA A 69 0.72 2.91 -0.70
N LEU A 70 0.23 3.85 0.10
CA LEU A 70 -0.82 4.79 -0.27
C LEU A 70 -0.20 6.17 -0.50
N ARG A 71 -0.48 6.76 -1.65
CA ARG A 71 -0.14 8.15 -1.97
C ARG A 71 -1.35 9.04 -1.64
N THR A 72 -1.16 10.03 -0.78
CA THR A 72 -2.23 10.92 -0.31
C THR A 72 -1.69 12.31 0.01
N SER A 73 -2.57 13.27 0.32
CA SER A 73 -2.17 14.62 0.75
C SER A 73 -1.76 14.62 2.23
N PRO A 74 -0.76 15.41 2.65
CA PRO A 74 -0.40 15.52 4.07
C PRO A 74 -1.52 16.13 4.93
N LEU A 75 -2.45 16.89 4.35
CA LEU A 75 -3.55 17.53 5.07
C LEU A 75 -4.84 16.69 5.09
N VAL A 76 -4.74 15.41 4.74
CA VAL A 76 -5.89 14.50 4.69
C VAL A 76 -6.41 14.19 6.09
N THR A 77 -7.74 14.17 6.22
CA THR A 77 -8.45 13.78 7.44
C THR A 77 -8.66 12.28 7.50
N TYR A 78 -8.96 11.74 8.70
CA TYR A 78 -9.22 10.32 8.90
C TYR A 78 -10.24 9.73 7.92
N SER A 79 -11.37 10.41 7.72
CA SER A 79 -12.47 9.90 6.90
C SER A 79 -12.09 9.72 5.43
N VAL A 80 -11.29 10.64 4.88
CA VAL A 80 -10.80 10.57 3.51
C VAL A 80 -9.70 9.51 3.43
N LEU A 81 -8.76 9.52 4.37
CA LEU A 81 -7.64 8.57 4.40
C LEU A 81 -8.13 7.12 4.50
N ARG A 82 -9.15 6.87 5.32
CA ARG A 82 -9.78 5.55 5.47
C ARG A 82 -10.40 5.08 4.14
N LYS A 83 -11.12 5.94 3.43
CA LYS A 83 -11.73 5.59 2.14
C LYS A 83 -10.68 5.28 1.09
N ASP A 84 -9.64 6.12 0.99
CA ASP A 84 -8.53 5.91 0.07
C ASP A 84 -7.78 4.60 0.37
N ALA A 85 -7.60 4.29 1.66
CA ALA A 85 -7.01 3.06 2.14
C ALA A 85 -7.84 1.83 1.75
N GLU A 86 -9.16 1.88 2.00
CA GLU A 86 -10.11 0.81 1.65
C GLU A 86 -10.16 0.55 0.15
N GLU A 87 -10.24 1.61 -0.66
CA GLU A 87 -10.24 1.48 -2.12
C GLU A 87 -8.93 0.84 -2.61
N ARG A 88 -7.79 1.32 -2.11
CA ARG A 88 -6.49 0.73 -2.45
C ARG A 88 -6.41 -0.74 -2.02
N TRP A 89 -6.88 -1.06 -0.83
CA TRP A 89 -6.88 -2.42 -0.32
C TRP A 89 -7.75 -3.34 -1.16
N LYS A 90 -8.97 -2.91 -1.49
CA LYS A 90 -9.90 -3.62 -2.36
C LYS A 90 -9.28 -3.92 -3.73
N ASN A 91 -8.58 -2.96 -4.30
CA ASN A 91 -7.96 -3.11 -5.63
C ASN A 91 -6.76 -4.07 -5.63
N PHE A 92 -5.95 -4.11 -4.57
CA PHE A 92 -4.77 -4.98 -4.49
C PHE A 92 -5.03 -6.36 -3.88
N HIS A 93 -6.00 -6.44 -2.96
CA HIS A 93 -6.31 -7.61 -2.16
C HIS A 93 -7.82 -7.86 -2.16
N SER A 94 -8.42 -7.89 -3.36
CA SER A 94 -9.86 -8.15 -3.55
C SER A 94 -10.32 -9.46 -2.90
N ASN A 95 -9.44 -10.46 -2.84
CA ASN A 95 -9.70 -11.75 -2.19
C ASN A 95 -9.76 -11.68 -0.65
N LEU A 96 -9.17 -10.64 -0.03
CA LEU A 96 -9.19 -10.41 1.41
C LEU A 96 -10.14 -9.28 1.81
N TYR A 97 -10.77 -8.63 0.83
CA TYR A 97 -11.71 -7.55 1.05
C TYR A 97 -13.11 -8.11 1.27
N ASN A 98 -13.72 -7.77 2.41
CA ASN A 98 -15.08 -8.14 2.72
C ASN A 98 -16.00 -6.92 2.57
N SER A 99 -16.81 -6.90 1.50
CA SER A 99 -17.75 -5.80 1.23
C SER A 99 -18.82 -5.63 2.32
N LYS A 100 -19.07 -6.66 3.14
CA LYS A 100 -20.08 -6.62 4.21
C LYS A 100 -19.54 -6.00 5.50
N GLU A 101 -18.23 -5.85 5.61
CA GLU A 101 -17.58 -5.35 6.83
C GLU A 101 -17.16 -3.89 6.68
N SER A 102 -17.26 -3.15 7.78
CA SER A 102 -16.70 -1.81 7.88
C SER A 102 -15.26 -1.91 8.35
N TYR A 103 -14.34 -1.30 7.60
CA TYR A 103 -12.96 -1.18 8.00
C TYR A 103 -12.74 0.12 8.77
N ARG A 104 -11.82 0.09 9.71
CA ARG A 104 -11.34 1.22 10.50
C ARG A 104 -9.84 1.33 10.36
N LEU A 105 -9.32 2.55 10.47
CA LEU A 105 -7.89 2.79 10.45
C LEU A 105 -7.36 2.83 11.89
N LEU A 106 -6.34 2.05 12.16
CA LEU A 106 -5.68 1.90 13.45
C LEU A 106 -4.20 2.28 13.34
N TYR A 107 -3.63 2.67 14.48
CA TYR A 107 -2.20 2.82 14.66
C TYR A 107 -1.51 1.47 14.91
N GLU A 108 -0.18 1.49 15.09
CA GLU A 108 0.65 0.31 15.37
C GLU A 108 0.31 -0.38 16.71
N ASP A 109 -0.20 0.38 17.68
CA ASP A 109 -0.64 -0.09 19.00
C ASP A 109 -2.04 -0.71 18.99
N GLY A 110 -2.77 -0.64 17.86
CA GLY A 110 -4.14 -1.11 17.73
C GLY A 110 -5.21 -0.10 18.17
N THR A 111 -4.84 1.12 18.55
CA THR A 111 -5.81 2.17 18.88
C THR A 111 -6.37 2.83 17.61
N ARG A 112 -7.58 3.40 17.70
CA ARG A 112 -8.27 4.00 16.57
C ARG A 112 -7.58 5.30 16.16
N ALA A 113 -7.27 5.44 14.87
CA ALA A 113 -6.65 6.64 14.32
C ALA A 113 -7.63 7.82 14.15
N LEU A 114 -8.62 7.94 15.04
CA LEU A 114 -9.58 9.05 15.07
C LEU A 114 -8.95 10.30 15.68
N PHE A 115 -8.15 10.12 16.73
CA PHE A 115 -7.45 11.17 17.47
C PHE A 115 -5.94 10.92 17.43
N LEU A 116 -5.15 11.96 17.66
CA LEU A 116 -3.69 11.82 17.72
C LEU A 116 -3.27 10.98 18.94
N PRO A 117 -2.18 10.19 18.83
CA PRO A 117 -1.64 9.51 20.00
C PRO A 117 -1.19 10.57 21.02
N GLY A 118 -1.60 10.42 22.28
CA GLY A 118 -1.26 11.38 23.35
C GLY A 118 -2.28 12.51 23.56
N SER A 119 -3.23 12.72 22.63
CA SER A 119 -4.33 13.69 22.81
C SER A 119 -5.67 13.05 22.50
N GLN A 120 -6.59 13.02 23.46
CA GLN A 120 -7.93 12.46 23.28
C GLN A 120 -8.90 13.43 22.59
N THR A 121 -8.49 14.69 22.37
CA THR A 121 -9.35 15.75 21.84
C THR A 121 -8.95 16.19 20.44
N GLU A 122 -7.69 16.00 20.05
CA GLU A 122 -7.18 16.50 18.78
C GLU A 122 -7.47 15.54 17.62
N ILE A 123 -8.18 16.03 16.61
CA ILE A 123 -8.62 15.23 15.47
C ILE A 123 -7.43 14.83 14.61
N PHE A 124 -7.42 13.58 14.17
CA PHE A 124 -6.39 13.06 13.29
C PHE A 124 -6.31 13.82 11.96
N THR A 125 -5.12 14.33 11.67
CA THR A 125 -4.68 14.77 10.35
C THR A 125 -3.29 14.18 10.10
N LEU A 126 -3.02 13.71 8.87
CA LEU A 126 -1.76 13.03 8.58
C LEU A 126 -0.52 13.89 8.89
N LYS A 127 -0.56 15.19 8.61
CA LYS A 127 0.51 16.14 8.94
C LYS A 127 0.74 16.24 10.45
N ARG A 128 -0.34 16.39 11.24
CA ARG A 128 -0.23 16.48 12.71
C ARG A 128 0.32 15.19 13.31
N TYR A 129 -0.16 14.04 12.82
CA TYR A 129 0.36 12.75 13.25
C TYR A 129 1.84 12.59 12.93
N GLN A 130 2.27 13.07 11.76
CA GLN A 130 3.69 13.09 11.38
C GLN A 130 4.55 13.99 12.30
N GLU A 131 4.03 15.16 12.68
CA GLU A 131 4.67 16.07 13.65
C GLU A 131 4.81 15.42 15.03
N GLU A 132 3.79 14.68 15.49
CA GLU A 132 3.78 14.00 16.79
C GLU A 132 4.84 12.89 16.87
N ILE A 133 4.85 11.99 15.89
CA ILE A 133 5.79 10.86 15.86
C ILE A 133 7.19 11.26 15.37
N ARG A 134 7.33 12.44 14.76
CA ARG A 134 8.56 12.97 14.12
C ARG A 134 9.25 11.99 13.17
N LYS A 135 8.46 11.23 12.39
CA LYS A 135 8.94 10.26 11.39
C LYS A 135 8.65 10.76 9.98
N ASP A 136 9.43 10.32 9.00
CA ASP A 136 9.09 10.49 7.59
C ASP A 136 7.76 9.81 7.26
N PHE A 137 6.97 10.42 6.37
CA PHE A 137 5.72 9.82 5.89
C PHE A 137 5.90 8.39 5.37
N LYS A 138 7.03 8.10 4.70
CA LYS A 138 7.34 6.75 4.18
C LYS A 138 7.52 5.69 5.27
N ARG A 139 7.83 6.11 6.50
CA ARG A 139 7.99 5.24 7.67
C ARG A 139 6.69 5.09 8.46
N ILE A 140 5.69 5.92 8.18
CA ILE A 140 4.37 5.81 8.79
C ILE A 140 3.69 4.56 8.26
N THR A 141 3.30 3.68 9.17
CA THR A 141 2.42 2.54 8.86
C THR A 141 1.13 2.69 9.65
N LEU A 142 0.02 2.69 8.93
CA LEU A 142 -1.32 2.59 9.50
C LEU A 142 -1.90 1.23 9.11
N PHE A 143 -2.95 0.79 9.79
CA PHE A 143 -3.53 -0.52 9.56
C PHE A 143 -5.03 -0.43 9.40
N LEU A 144 -5.55 -1.12 8.38
CA LEU A 144 -6.97 -1.41 8.27
C LEU A 144 -7.31 -2.56 9.21
N CYS A 145 -8.42 -2.44 9.92
CA CYS A 145 -8.95 -3.50 10.75
C CYS A 145 -10.46 -3.58 10.58
N THR A 146 -11.00 -4.79 10.63
CA THR A 146 -12.44 -5.02 10.51
C THR A 146 -13.10 -4.67 11.85
N GLU A 147 -14.32 -4.12 11.81
CA GLU A 147 -15.08 -3.87 13.05
C GLU A 147 -15.31 -5.18 13.84
N HIS A 148 -15.42 -6.31 13.15
CA HIS A 148 -15.55 -7.63 13.78
C HIS A 148 -14.30 -8.02 14.59
N ASP A 149 -13.10 -7.80 14.07
CA ASP A 149 -11.87 -8.05 14.81
C ASP A 149 -11.69 -7.04 15.95
N LEU A 150 -12.11 -5.78 15.76
CA LEU A 150 -12.14 -4.78 16.82
C LEU A 150 -13.05 -5.17 17.99
N MET A 151 -14.24 -5.70 17.70
CA MET A 151 -15.17 -6.17 18.73
C MET A 151 -14.62 -7.35 19.55
N LYS A 152 -13.71 -8.15 18.99
CA LYS A 152 -13.07 -9.25 19.75
C LYS A 152 -12.10 -8.70 20.80
N ILE A 153 -11.39 -7.61 20.49
CA ILE A 153 -10.49 -6.94 21.43
C ILE A 153 -11.28 -6.40 22.62
N SER A 154 -12.40 -5.70 22.37
CA SER A 154 -13.19 -5.07 23.44
C SER A 154 -13.85 -6.09 24.37
N ARG A 155 -13.95 -7.36 23.98
CA ARG A 155 -14.48 -8.44 24.82
C ARG A 155 -13.40 -9.15 25.66
N THR A 156 -12.13 -8.89 25.37
CA THR A 156 -10.99 -9.57 26.02
C THR A 156 -10.29 -8.68 27.05
N GLY A 157 -10.67 -7.41 27.16
CA GLY A 157 -10.24 -6.49 28.22
C GLY A 157 -11.29 -6.38 29.31
#